data_AF-A0A026VRY3-F1
#
_entry.id   AF-A0A026VRY3-F1
#
_cell.length_a   1.000
_cell.length_b   1.000
_cell.length_c   1.000
_cell.angle_alpha   90.00
_cell.angle_beta   90.00
_cell.angle_gamma   90.00
#
_symmetry.space_group_name_H-M   'P 1'
#
loop_
_entity.id
_entity.type
_entity.pdbx_description
1 polymer ?
#
loop_
_entity_poly.entity_id
_entity_poly.type
_entity_poly.pdbx_seq_one_letter_code
_entity_poly.pdbx_strand_id
1 'polypeptide(L)'
;MCFFYSLVIVPTCASALMAIECKPVILDAIIPLNTSRPRIIEVDYELFLDKEEYFFLYVMHEVLGTTIGFYSILVVATCCVLIVRHSCATHKIARVVYIMRTPWRSWLVQRSLLKRLEFKFRYTMMDFYGRSSLGRQ
;
A
#
# COMPACT_ATOMS: atom_id res chain seq x y z
N MET A 1 -14.32 6.46 -4.61
CA MET A 1 -14.96 7.80 -4.60
C MET A 1 -13.94 8.87 -4.21
N CYS A 2 -13.42 8.90 -2.99
CA CYS A 2 -12.49 9.97 -2.55
C CYS A 2 -11.17 10.05 -3.33
N PHE A 3 -10.55 8.91 -3.69
CA PHE A 3 -9.29 8.93 -4.45
C PHE A 3 -9.45 9.55 -5.84
N PHE A 4 -10.47 9.14 -6.60
CA PHE A 4 -10.78 9.74 -7.90
C PHE A 4 -11.13 11.22 -7.79
N TYR A 5 -11.86 11.61 -6.74
CA TYR A 5 -12.20 13.00 -6.46
C TYR A 5 -10.94 13.85 -6.20
N SER A 6 -10.03 13.36 -5.35
CA SER A 6 -8.75 14.03 -5.08
C SER A 6 -7.85 14.13 -6.32
N LEU A 7 -7.87 13.11 -7.18
CA LEU A 7 -7.06 13.06 -8.40
C LEU A 7 -7.55 14.04 -9.47
N VAL A 8 -8.84 14.37 -9.50
CA VAL A 8 -9.40 15.35 -10.42
C VAL A 8 -9.29 16.77 -9.86
N ILE A 9 -9.57 16.96 -8.57
CA ILE A 9 -9.67 18.32 -8.01
C ILE A 9 -8.32 19.01 -7.89
N VAL A 10 -7.32 18.33 -7.36
CA VAL A 10 -6.00 18.95 -7.15
C VAL A 10 -5.38 19.52 -8.44
N PRO A 11 -5.38 18.81 -9.58
CA PRO A 11 -4.88 19.39 -10.83
C PRO A 11 -5.79 20.51 -11.35
N THR A 12 -7.11 20.43 -11.18
CA THR A 12 -8.00 21.55 -11.59
C THR A 12 -7.75 22.80 -10.76
N CYS A 13 -7.59 22.67 -9.43
CA CYS A 13 -7.26 23.78 -8.54
C CYS A 13 -5.88 24.37 -8.88
N ALA A 14 -4.87 23.51 -9.07
CA ALA A 14 -3.53 23.95 -9.47
C ALA A 14 -3.55 24.73 -10.79
N SER A 15 -4.30 24.26 -11.79
CA SER A 15 -4.44 24.96 -13.08
C SER A 15 -5.15 26.31 -12.95
N ALA A 16 -6.14 26.43 -12.04
CA ALA A 16 -6.83 27.68 -11.77
C ALA A 16 -5.91 28.70 -11.08
N LEU A 17 -5.07 28.25 -10.14
CA LEU A 17 -4.06 29.09 -9.49
C LEU A 17 -3.02 29.58 -10.52
N MET A 18 -2.49 28.69 -11.37
CA MET A 18 -1.61 29.10 -12.49
C MET A 18 -2.25 30.19 -13.37
N ALA A 19 -3.54 30.05 -13.67
CA ALA A 19 -4.25 31.03 -14.50
C ALA A 19 -4.45 32.39 -13.79
N ILE A 20 -4.50 32.40 -12.46
CA ILE A 20 -4.55 33.62 -11.65
C ILE A 20 -3.18 34.29 -11.61
N GLU A 21 -2.10 33.54 -11.34
CA GLU A 21 -0.72 34.05 -11.34
C GLU A 21 -0.30 34.57 -12.72
N CYS A 22 -0.79 33.98 -13.81
CA CYS A 22 -0.50 34.42 -15.18
C CYS A 22 -1.35 35.60 -15.66
N LYS A 23 -2.32 36.10 -14.88
CA LYS A 23 -3.14 37.28 -15.25
C LYS A 23 -2.33 38.51 -15.71
N PRO A 24 -1.25 38.95 -15.01
CA PRO A 24 -0.47 40.10 -15.45
C PRO A 24 0.18 39.90 -16.82
N VAL A 25 0.64 38.68 -17.15
CA VAL A 25 1.24 38.34 -18.44
C VAL A 25 0.20 38.41 -19.57
N ILE A 26 -0.99 37.86 -19.33
CA ILE A 26 -2.09 37.87 -20.30
C ILE A 26 -2.56 39.31 -20.54
N LEU A 27 -2.65 40.13 -19.49
CA LEU A 27 -3.05 41.54 -19.61
C LEU A 27 -2.03 42.37 -20.39
N ASP A 28 -0.73 42.09 -20.24
CA ASP A 28 0.33 42.80 -20.96
C ASP A 28 0.33 42.46 -22.46
N ALA A 29 0.00 41.21 -22.83
CA ALA A 29 -0.13 40.79 -24.21
C ALA A 29 -1.35 41.40 -24.93
N ILE A 30 -2.47 41.58 -24.23
CA ILE A 30 -3.73 42.09 -24.81
C ILE A 30 -3.77 43.62 -24.77
N ILE A 31 -3.33 44.22 -23.67
CA ILE A 31 -3.36 45.66 -23.43
C ILE A 31 -1.98 46.09 -22.88
N PRO A 32 -0.99 46.27 -23.77
CA PRO A 32 0.35 46.69 -23.35
C PRO A 32 0.28 48.12 -22.79
N LEU A 33 0.79 48.30 -21.57
CA LEU A 33 0.97 49.63 -21.00
C LEU A 33 2.40 50.13 -21.23
N ASN A 34 2.57 51.44 -21.32
CA ASN A 34 3.88 52.09 -21.42
C ASN A 34 4.75 51.91 -20.15
N THR A 35 4.17 51.39 -19.06
CA THR A 35 4.85 51.01 -17.82
C THR A 35 4.51 49.56 -17.50
N SER A 36 5.52 48.75 -17.16
CA SER A 36 5.31 47.34 -16.77
C SER A 36 4.35 47.25 -15.59
N ARG A 37 3.35 46.35 -15.66
CA ARG A 37 2.50 46.06 -14.49
C ARG A 37 3.34 45.35 -13.43
N PRO A 38 3.20 45.73 -12.14
CA PRO A 38 3.92 45.03 -11.08
C PRO A 38 3.46 43.56 -11.06
N ARG A 39 4.41 42.64 -11.25
CA ARG A 39 4.18 41.20 -11.10
C ARG A 39 4.24 40.87 -9.62
N ILE A 40 3.07 40.86 -8.98
CA ILE A 40 2.93 40.57 -7.55
C ILE A 40 2.76 39.06 -7.43
N ILE A 41 3.76 38.40 -6.84
CA ILE A 41 3.68 37.00 -6.45
C ILE A 41 3.03 36.98 -5.05
N GLU A 42 1.98 36.19 -4.83
CA GLU A 42 1.25 36.16 -3.54
C GLU A 42 2.12 35.69 -2.35
N VAL A 43 3.19 34.95 -2.62
CA VAL A 43 4.12 34.44 -1.62
C VAL A 43 5.51 35.03 -1.85
N ASP A 44 6.00 35.79 -0.86
CA ASP A 44 7.33 36.40 -0.91
C ASP A 44 8.38 35.39 -0.39
N TYR A 45 9.14 34.77 -1.28
CA TYR A 45 10.27 33.93 -0.88
C TYR A 45 11.54 34.78 -1.00
N GLU A 46 12.34 34.81 0.08
CA GLU A 46 13.65 35.47 0.14
C GLU A 46 14.72 34.72 -0.68
N LEU A 47 14.41 34.29 -1.91
CA LEU A 47 15.44 33.88 -2.86
C LEU A 47 16.00 35.15 -3.51
N PHE A 48 17.30 35.36 -3.37
CA PHE A 48 18.09 36.47 -3.92
C PHE A 48 18.19 36.49 -5.47
N LEU A 49 17.12 36.11 -6.18
CA LEU A 49 17.02 36.09 -7.63
C LEU A 49 16.02 37.14 -8.10
N ASP A 50 16.32 37.76 -9.23
CA ASP A 50 15.51 38.83 -9.78
C ASP A 50 14.11 38.31 -10.16
N LYS A 51 13.07 38.80 -9.47
CA LYS A 51 11.69 38.26 -9.55
C LYS A 51 11.08 38.41 -10.94
N GLU A 52 11.54 39.37 -11.73
CA GLU A 52 10.97 39.67 -13.05
C GLU A 52 11.49 38.76 -14.16
N GLU A 53 12.72 38.26 -14.06
CA GLU A 53 13.35 37.41 -15.08
C GLU A 53 12.97 35.94 -14.91
N TYR A 54 12.72 35.48 -13.67
CA TYR A 54 12.46 34.07 -13.35
C TYR A 54 11.02 33.76 -12.90
N PHE A 55 10.09 34.70 -13.08
CA PHE A 55 8.68 34.56 -12.68
C PHE A 55 8.05 33.22 -13.11
N PHE A 56 8.26 32.79 -14.36
CA PHE A 56 7.66 31.55 -14.87
C PHE A 56 8.23 30.30 -14.21
N LEU A 57 9.55 30.27 -13.96
CA LEU A 57 10.18 29.13 -13.26
C LEU A 57 9.65 28.99 -11.84
N TYR A 58 9.42 30.11 -11.18
CA TYR A 58 8.92 30.14 -9.83
C TYR A 58 7.50 29.57 -9.73
N VAL A 59 6.59 30.08 -10.55
CA VAL A 59 5.19 29.64 -10.59
C VAL A 59 5.11 28.15 -10.96
N MET A 60 5.96 27.69 -11.89
CA MET A 60 6.06 26.27 -12.24
C MET A 60 6.59 25.42 -11.08
N HIS A 61 7.63 25.89 -10.37
CA HIS A 61 8.18 25.18 -9.22
C HIS A 61 7.16 25.09 -8.07
N GLU A 62 6.42 26.16 -7.80
CA GLU A 62 5.36 26.19 -6.79
C GLU A 62 4.27 25.16 -7.10
N VAL A 63 3.78 25.12 -8.34
CA VAL A 63 2.75 24.16 -8.74
C VAL A 63 3.24 22.73 -8.78
N LEU A 64 4.46 22.49 -9.27
CA LEU A 64 5.06 21.16 -9.22
C LEU A 64 5.30 20.70 -7.78
N GLY A 65 5.84 21.57 -6.92
CA GLY A 65 6.09 21.26 -5.51
C GLY A 65 4.81 20.94 -4.75
N THR A 66 3.78 21.76 -4.89
CA THR A 66 2.48 21.56 -4.23
C THR A 66 1.78 20.29 -4.71
N THR A 67 1.76 20.04 -6.02
CA THR A 67 1.15 18.83 -6.59
C THR A 67 1.89 17.57 -6.16
N ILE A 68 3.21 17.52 -6.30
CA ILE A 68 4.03 16.35 -5.89
C ILE A 68 3.89 16.12 -4.39
N GLY A 69 3.97 17.18 -3.58
CA GLY A 69 3.80 17.08 -2.13
C GLY A 69 2.46 16.47 -1.74
N PHE A 70 1.36 16.95 -2.33
CA PHE A 70 0.03 16.43 -2.07
C PHE A 70 -0.12 14.95 -2.46
N TYR A 71 0.34 14.57 -3.65
CA TYR A 71 0.28 13.17 -4.11
C TYR A 71 1.16 12.26 -3.27
N SER A 72 2.33 12.73 -2.81
CA SER A 72 3.21 11.94 -1.96
C SER A 72 2.53 11.49 -0.67
N ILE A 73 1.80 12.42 -0.03
CA ILE A 73 1.05 12.15 1.21
C ILE A 73 -0.13 11.22 0.93
N LEU A 74 -0.90 11.47 -0.14
CA LEU A 74 -2.04 10.63 -0.52
C LEU A 74 -1.64 9.18 -0.82
N VAL A 75 -0.55 8.98 -1.57
CA VAL A 75 -0.08 7.65 -1.91
C VAL A 75 0.32 6.89 -0.64
N VAL A 76 1.10 7.51 0.25
CA VAL A 76 1.50 6.85 1.50
C VAL A 76 0.28 6.54 2.38
N ALA A 77 -0.65 7.49 2.53
CA ALA A 77 -1.87 7.28 3.32
C ALA A 77 -2.71 6.10 2.78
N THR A 78 -2.90 6.02 1.48
CA THR A 78 -3.65 4.92 0.85
C THR A 78 -2.91 3.58 0.97
N CYS A 79 -1.61 3.55 0.76
CA CYS A 79 -0.78 2.36 0.98
C CYS A 79 -0.89 1.85 2.42
N CYS A 80 -0.80 2.73 3.42
CA CYS A 80 -0.95 2.36 4.82
C CYS A 80 -2.31 1.71 5.09
N VAL A 81 -3.41 2.30 4.61
CA VAL A 81 -4.76 1.72 4.75
C VAL A 81 -4.83 0.33 4.09
N LEU A 82 -4.28 0.18 2.88
CA LEU A 82 -4.27 -1.11 2.17
C LEU A 82 -3.49 -2.18 2.93
N ILE A 83 -2.30 -1.84 3.42
CA ILE A 83 -1.46 -2.77 4.19
C ILE A 83 -2.19 -3.20 5.46
N VAL A 84 -2.79 -2.27 6.21
CA VAL A 84 -3.56 -2.59 7.42
C VAL A 84 -4.73 -3.53 7.08
N ARG A 85 -5.51 -3.21 6.04
CA ARG A 85 -6.65 -4.05 5.62
C ARG A 85 -6.20 -5.45 5.19
N HIS A 86 -5.12 -5.56 4.42
CA HIS A 86 -4.56 -6.83 4.00
C HIS A 86 -4.04 -7.65 5.20
N SER A 87 -3.36 -7.00 6.13
CA SER A 87 -2.82 -7.62 7.35
C SER A 87 -3.95 -8.14 8.26
N CYS A 88 -5.03 -7.37 8.43
CA CYS A 88 -6.21 -7.82 9.16
C CYS A 88 -6.90 -9.02 8.49
N ALA A 89 -7.03 -9.01 7.16
CA ALA A 89 -7.64 -10.10 6.41
C ALA A 89 -6.80 -11.38 6.50
N THR A 90 -5.49 -11.28 6.30
CA THR A 90 -4.56 -12.41 6.41
C THR A 90 -4.52 -12.97 7.83
N HIS A 91 -4.53 -12.13 8.87
CA HIS A 91 -4.62 -12.59 10.26
C HIS A 91 -5.91 -13.37 10.52
N LYS A 92 -7.05 -12.90 9.99
CA LYS A 92 -8.34 -13.59 10.13
C LYS A 92 -8.32 -14.97 9.47
N ILE A 93 -7.75 -15.07 8.27
CA ILE A 93 -7.60 -16.34 7.54
C ILE A 93 -6.64 -17.27 8.29
N ALA A 94 -5.49 -16.76 8.74
CA ALA A 94 -4.50 -17.53 9.49
C ALA A 94 -5.09 -18.14 10.76
N ARG A 95 -5.92 -17.39 11.49
CA ARG A 95 -6.64 -17.89 12.67
C ARG A 95 -7.56 -19.06 12.32
N VAL A 96 -8.35 -18.95 11.26
CA VAL A 96 -9.27 -20.01 10.82
C VAL A 96 -8.49 -21.26 10.39
N VAL A 97 -7.41 -21.09 9.61
CA VAL A 97 -6.53 -22.19 9.20
C VAL A 97 -5.88 -22.86 10.41
N TYR A 98 -5.43 -22.08 11.40
CA TYR A 98 -4.84 -22.62 12.63
C TYR A 98 -5.85 -23.46 13.42
N ILE A 99 -7.08 -22.95 13.61
CA ILE A 99 -8.17 -23.67 14.30
C ILE A 99 -8.51 -24.97 13.58
N MET A 100 -8.55 -25.00 12.24
CA MET A 100 -8.79 -26.24 11.51
C MET A 100 -7.59 -27.19 11.53
N ARG A 101 -6.37 -26.65 11.57
CA ARG A 101 -5.13 -27.44 11.55
C ARG A 101 -4.89 -28.17 12.86
N THR A 102 -5.25 -27.62 14.01
CA THR A 102 -4.97 -28.26 15.31
C THR A 102 -5.72 -29.59 15.52
N PRO A 103 -7.05 -29.70 15.28
CA PRO A 103 -7.75 -30.98 15.33
C PRO A 103 -7.29 -31.94 14.23
N TRP A 104 -7.07 -31.43 13.01
CA TRP A 104 -6.63 -32.28 11.91
C TRP A 104 -5.27 -32.93 12.21
N ARG A 105 -4.32 -32.15 12.74
CA ARG A 105 -2.99 -32.66 13.10
C ARG A 105 -3.06 -33.66 14.26
N SER A 106 -3.87 -33.41 15.29
CA SER A 106 -4.06 -34.38 16.38
C SER A 106 -4.71 -35.67 15.89
N TRP A 107 -5.73 -35.58 15.03
CA TRP A 107 -6.39 -36.74 14.41
C TRP A 107 -5.43 -37.56 13.54
N LEU A 108 -4.62 -36.90 12.71
CA LEU A 108 -3.60 -37.56 11.88
C LEU A 108 -2.57 -38.30 12.73
N VAL A 109 -2.06 -37.68 13.80
CA VAL A 109 -1.11 -38.32 14.72
C VAL A 109 -1.76 -39.53 15.40
N GLN A 110 -2.97 -39.38 15.92
CA GLN A 110 -3.70 -40.47 16.57
C GLN A 110 -3.96 -41.65 15.62
N ARG A 111 -4.34 -41.39 14.37
CA ARG A 111 -4.50 -42.42 13.33
C ARG A 111 -3.18 -43.13 13.02
N SER A 112 -2.07 -42.39 13.01
CA SER A 112 -0.73 -42.94 12.76
C SER A 112 -0.29 -43.88 13.89
N LEU A 113 -0.56 -43.49 15.14
CA LEU A 113 -0.27 -44.30 16.32
C LEU A 113 -1.12 -45.57 16.36
N LEU A 114 -2.43 -45.47 16.06
CA LEU A 114 -3.33 -46.61 15.97
C LEU A 114 -2.84 -47.64 14.93
N LYS A 115 -2.44 -47.20 13.74
CA LYS A 115 -1.86 -48.09 12.71
C LYS A 115 -0.58 -48.78 13.18
N ARG A 116 0.31 -48.07 13.89
CA ARG A 116 1.53 -48.67 14.45
C ARG A 116 1.23 -49.70 15.54
N LEU A 117 0.26 -49.42 16.42
CA LEU A 117 -0.17 -50.36 17.45
C LEU A 117 -0.78 -51.61 16.83
N GLU A 118 -1.65 -51.48 15.83
CA GLU A 118 -2.18 -52.64 15.11
C GLU A 118 -1.09 -53.46 14.43
N PHE A 119 -0.11 -52.81 13.79
CA PHE A 119 1.00 -53.52 13.15
C PHE A 119 1.86 -54.27 14.19
N LYS A 120 2.15 -53.64 15.33
CA LYS A 120 2.89 -54.26 16.43
C LYS A 120 2.11 -55.42 17.04
N PHE A 121 0.80 -55.28 17.20
CA PHE A 121 -0.07 -56.36 17.69
C PHE A 121 -0.11 -57.55 16.72
N ARG A 122 -0.31 -57.29 15.41
CA ARG A 122 -0.24 -58.32 14.37
C ARG A 122 1.10 -59.04 14.38
N TYR A 123 2.20 -58.31 14.47
CA TYR A 123 3.54 -58.88 14.51
C TYR A 123 3.75 -59.81 15.73
N THR A 124 3.40 -59.35 16.93
CA THR A 124 3.53 -60.16 18.16
C THR A 124 2.66 -61.42 18.12
N MET A 125 1.45 -61.32 17.57
CA MET A 125 0.57 -62.48 17.38
C MET A 125 1.17 -63.51 16.43
N MET A 126 1.79 -63.06 15.32
CA MET A 126 2.47 -63.97 14.38
C MET A 126 3.71 -64.62 15.01
N ASP A 127 4.49 -63.88 15.81
CA ASP A 127 5.65 -64.42 16.53
C ASP A 127 5.25 -65.44 17.61
N PHE A 128 4.17 -65.17 18.36
CA PHE A 128 3.62 -66.11 19.33
C PHE A 128 3.13 -67.40 18.66
N TYR A 129 2.42 -67.28 17.54
CA TYR A 129 1.96 -68.42 16.78
C TYR A 129 3.14 -69.26 16.25
N GLY A 130 4.17 -68.60 15.70
CA GLY A 130 5.41 -69.24 15.29
C GLY A 130 6.09 -70.03 16.41
N ARG A 131 6.26 -69.43 17.59
CA ARG A 131 6.83 -70.12 18.76
C ARG A 131 5.98 -71.28 19.27
N SER A 132 4.66 -71.15 19.29
CA SER A 132 3.76 -72.23 19.72
C SER A 132 3.79 -73.45 18.80
N SER A 133 4.09 -73.25 17.50
CA SER A 133 4.25 -74.34 16.54
C SER A 133 5.59 -75.09 16.71
N LEU A 134 6.67 -74.38 17.08
CA LEU A 134 8.00 -74.93 17.34
C LEU A 134 8.10 -75.69 18.67
N GLY A 135 7.34 -75.31 19.69
CA GLY A 135 7.30 -76.02 20.99
C GLY A 135 6.42 -77.28 21.01
N ARG A 136 5.82 -77.65 19.86
CA ARG A 136 4.98 -78.85 19.70
C ARG A 136 5.63 -79.93 18.83
N GLN A 137 6.89 -79.72 18.44
CA GLN A 137 7.79 -80.73 17.83
C GLN A 137 8.79 -81.20 18.88
#